data_AF-E8NGE9-F1
#
_entry.id   AF-E8NGE9-F1
#
_cell.length_a   1.000
_cell.length_b   1.000
_cell.length_c   1.000
_cell.angle_alpha   90.00
_cell.angle_beta   90.00
_cell.angle_gamma   90.00
#
_symmetry.space_group_name_H-M   'P 1'
#
loop_
_entity.id
_entity.type
_entity.pdbx_description
1 polymer ?
#
loop_
_entity_poly.entity_id
_entity_poly.type
_entity_poly.pdbx_seq_one_letter_code
_entity_poly.pdbx_strand_id
1 'polypeptide(L)' 'MESSWLPVLWAILPTIVVSVTFFLILRGAIRMDRTERKAYARIEAQERAKRGLPPVAGDSAAQ' A
#
# COMPACT_ATOMS: atom_id res chain seq x y z
N MET A 1 -23.40 -13.75 40.22
CA MET A 1 -22.84 -12.48 39.73
C MET A 1 -22.94 -12.52 38.22
N GLU A 2 -23.84 -11.73 37.63
CA GLU A 2 -23.94 -11.65 36.17
C GLU A 2 -22.63 -11.05 35.63
N SER A 3 -21.91 -11.84 34.84
CA SER A 3 -20.62 -11.44 34.28
C SER A 3 -20.86 -10.45 33.14
N SER A 4 -21.10 -9.18 33.47
CA SER A 4 -21.35 -8.14 32.47
C SER A 4 -20.03 -7.71 31.82
N TRP A 5 -19.59 -8.46 30.80
CA TRP A 5 -18.42 -8.17 29.95
C TRP A 5 -18.67 -7.02 28.96
N LEU A 6 -19.93 -6.62 28.78
CA LEU A 6 -20.37 -5.61 27.83
C LEU A 6 -19.72 -4.22 28.04
N PRO A 7 -19.60 -3.68 29.27
CA PRO A 7 -18.94 -2.39 29.52
C PRO A 7 -17.44 -2.44 29.23
N VAL A 8 -16.79 -3.59 29.45
CA VAL A 8 -15.36 -3.77 29.18
C VAL A 8 -15.08 -3.66 27.69
N LEU A 9 -15.92 -4.27 26.85
CA LEU A 9 -15.80 -4.13 25.40
C LEU A 9 -16.02 -2.69 24.93
N TRP A 10 -17.02 -2.00 25.49
CA TRP A 10 -17.27 -0.60 25.15
C TRP A 10 -16.12 0.32 25.53
N ALA A 11 -15.41 0.02 26.62
CA ALA A 11 -14.24 0.79 27.05
C ALA A 11 -13.03 0.63 26.12
N ILE A 12 -12.79 -0.56 25.54
CA ILE A 12 -11.64 -0.82 24.66
C ILE A 12 -11.93 -0.56 23.17
N LEU A 13 -13.21 -0.51 22.78
CA LEU A 13 -13.65 -0.21 21.42
C LEU A 13 -12.98 1.04 20.82
N PRO A 14 -12.93 2.21 21.50
CA PRO A 14 -12.34 3.42 20.92
C PRO A 14 -10.85 3.25 20.58
N THR A 15 -10.09 2.56 21.42
CA THR A 15 -8.67 2.32 21.19
C THR A 15 -8.45 1.41 19.98
N ILE A 16 -9.26 0.35 19.85
CA ILE A 16 -9.20 -0.56 18.70
C ILE A 16 -9.53 0.20 17.41
N VAL A 17 -10.56 1.05 17.41
CA VAL A 17 -10.95 1.85 16.23
C VAL A 17 -9.79 2.76 15.80
N VAL A 18 -9.13 3.44 16.73
CA VAL A 18 -7.98 4.30 16.42
C VAL A 18 -6.82 3.48 15.88
N SER A 19 -6.48 2.34 16.50
CA SER A 19 -5.40 1.47 16.04
C SER A 19 -5.66 0.91 14.64
N VAL A 20 -6.88 0.47 14.35
CA VAL A 20 -7.28 -0.02 13.02
C VAL A 20 -7.21 1.11 11.99
N THR A 21 -7.75 2.29 12.32
CA THR A 21 -7.71 3.45 11.42
C THR A 21 -6.28 3.85 11.09
N PHE A 22 -5.43 3.95 12.10
CA PHE A 22 -4.00 4.25 11.92
C PHE A 22 -3.29 3.19 11.07
N PHE A 23 -3.55 1.91 11.32
CA PHE A 23 -3.00 0.81 10.54
C PHE A 23 -3.45 0.86 9.07
N LEU A 24 -4.71 1.18 8.79
CA LEU A 24 -5.22 1.34 7.43
C LEU A 24 -4.54 2.50 6.70
N ILE A 25 -4.31 3.62 7.38
CA ILE A 25 -3.57 4.76 6.83
C ILE A 25 -2.14 4.35 6.50
N LEU A 26 -1.42 3.72 7.44
CA LEU A 26 -0.03 3.29 7.23
C LEU A 26 0.09 2.25 6.11
N ARG A 27 -0.82 1.26 6.10
CA ARG A 27 -0.92 0.26 5.03
C ARG A 27 -1.21 0.92 3.68
N GLY A 28 -2.10 1.92 3.66
CA GLY A 28 -2.43 2.71 2.48
C GLY A 28 -1.21 3.46 1.93
N ALA A 29 -0.51 4.20 2.79
CA ALA A 29 0.69 4.95 2.44
C ALA A 29 1.78 4.03 1.86
N ILE A 30 2.09 2.91 2.54
CA ILE A 30 3.11 1.94 2.07
C ILE A 30 2.71 1.31 0.73
N ARG A 31 1.42 1.04 0.50
CA ARG A 31 0.95 0.42 -0.75
C ARG A 31 0.86 1.43 -1.90
N MET A 32 0.54 2.69 -1.60
CA MET A 32 0.52 3.77 -2.58
C MET A 32 1.93 4.03 -3.12
N ASP A 33 2.94 4.12 -2.25
CA ASP A 33 4.34 4.38 -2.63
C ASP A 33 4.89 3.30 -3.61
N ARG A 34 4.48 2.04 -3.41
CA ARG A 34 4.81 0.93 -4.33
C ARG A 34 4.05 0.98 -5.65
N THR A 35 2.86 1.58 -5.67
CA THR A 35 2.02 1.68 -6.87
C THR A 35 2.50 2.81 -7.76
N GLU A 36 2.88 3.95 -7.19
CA GLU A 36 3.42 5.09 -7.93
C GLU A 36 4.67 4.71 -8.70
N ARG A 37 5.67 4.07 -8.05
CA ARG A 37 6.89 3.61 -8.75
C ARG A 37 6.60 2.66 -9.91
N LYS A 38 5.63 1.76 -9.74
CA LYS A 38 5.23 0.81 -10.80
C LYS A 38 4.45 1.49 -11.93
N ALA A 39 3.59 2.45 -11.61
CA ALA A 39 2.81 3.20 -12.59
C ALA A 39 3.73 4.08 -13.45
N TYR A 40 4.67 4.81 -12.83
CA TYR A 40 5.67 5.60 -13.56
C TYR A 40 6.52 4.73 -14.49
N ALA A 41 7.05 3.60 -14.00
CA ALA A 41 7.82 2.67 -14.83
C ALA A 41 7.02 2.13 -16.02
N ARG A 42 5.72 1.84 -15.82
CA ARG A 42 4.84 1.34 -16.86
C ARG A 42 4.52 2.41 -17.92
N ILE A 43 4.32 3.65 -17.50
CA ILE A 43 4.08 4.79 -18.40
C ILE A 43 5.34 5.10 -19.21
N GLU A 44 6.50 5.14 -18.56
CA GLU A 44 7.78 5.41 -19.22
C GLU A 44 8.15 4.32 -20.24
N ALA A 45 7.84 3.05 -19.94
CA ALA A 45 8.00 1.95 -20.89
C ALA A 45 7.07 2.08 -22.11
N GLN A 46 5.83 2.53 -21.91
CA GLN A 46 4.90 2.80 -23.00
C GLN A 46 5.35 3.98 -23.88
N GLU A 47 5.88 5.05 -23.27
CA GLU A 47 6.41 6.19 -24.02
C GLU A 47 7.68 5.82 -24.80
N ARG A 48 8.58 5.02 -24.23
CA ARG A 48 9.77 4.52 -24.95
C ARG A 48 9.41 3.59 -26.09
N ALA A 49 8.45 2.69 -25.90
CA ALA A 49 7.96 1.81 -26.96
C ALA A 49 7.36 2.63 -28.13
N LYS A 50 6.59 3.67 -27.83
CA LYS A 50 6.06 4.59 -28.85
C LYS A 50 7.14 5.41 -29.56
N ARG A 51 8.25 5.73 -28.87
CA ARG A 51 9.39 6.46 -29.42
C ARG A 51 10.45 5.54 -30.06
N GLY A 52 10.24 4.21 -30.06
CA GLY A 52 11.20 3.24 -30.59
C GLY A 52 12.51 3.14 -29.80
N LEU A 53 12.54 3.61 -28.55
CA LEU A 53 13.73 3.48 -27.69
C LEU A 53 13.81 2.08 -27.07
N PRO A 54 15.03 1.54 -26.90
CA PRO A 54 15.21 0.27 -26.22
C PRO A 54 14.73 0.34 -24.76
N PRO A 55 14.24 -0.78 -24.19
CA PRO A 55 13.81 -0.84 -22.80
C PRO A 55 14.99 -0.50 -21.86
N VAL A 56 14.70 0.18 -20.74
CA VAL A 56 15.71 0.50 -19.73
C VAL A 56 16.36 -0.78 -19.25
N ALA A 57 17.70 -0.77 -19.24
CA ALA A 57 18.57 -1.88 -18.87
C ALA A 57 18.38 -2.32 -17.41
N GLY A 58 17.26 -3.01 -17.15
CA GLY A 58 17.07 -3.92 -16.03
C GLY A 58 16.89 -5.36 -16.48
N ASP A 59 16.66 -5.59 -17.78
CA ASP A 59 16.42 -6.92 -18.38
C ASP A 59 17.61 -7.44 -19.23
N SER A 60 18.56 -6.56 -19.58
CA SER A 60 19.72 -6.92 -20.41
C SER A 60 21.00 -7.22 -19.62
N ALA A 61 20.97 -7.07 -18.28
CA ALA A 61 22.09 -7.39 -17.39
C ALA A 61 21.96 -8.77 -16.72
N ALA A 62 20.93 -9.53 -17.07
CA ALA A 62 20.66 -10.88 -16.56
C ALA A 62 20.55 -11.94 -17.68
N GLN A 63 21.18 -11.67 -18.84
CA GLN A 63 21.50 -12.70 -19.84
C GLN A 63 22.88 -13.27 -19.55
#